data_AF-A0A1J3E4T6-F1
#
_entry.id   AF-A0A1J3E4T6-F1
#
_cell.length_a   1.000
_cell.length_b   1.000
_cell.length_c   1.000
_cell.angle_alpha   90.00
_cell.angle_beta   90.00
_cell.angle_gamma   90.00
#
_symmetry.space_group_name_H-M   'P 1'
#
loop_
_entity.id
_entity.type
_entity.pdbx_description
1 polymer ?
#
loop_
_entity_poly.entity_id
_entity_poly.type
_entity_poly.pdbx_seq_one_letter_code
_entity_poly.pdbx_strand_id
1 'polypeptide(L)'
;WHEGSIYFPPTYKYSNNSDIYTGDDRLPKAKRRTPAWCDRILWYGSGLNQLSYVRGESRFSDHRPVYSLFSVEVDSVYRNRIKKSSSYSSSRVEVEELLPQRYEIQTHIC
;
A
#
# COMPACT_ATOMS: atom_id res chain seq x y z
N TRP A 1 10.78 -1.39 11.35
CA TRP A 1 9.78 -1.66 10.31
C TRP A 1 8.64 -2.47 10.90
N HIS A 2 7.42 -2.17 10.51
CA HIS A 2 6.17 -2.82 10.90
C HIS A 2 5.52 -3.43 9.67
N GLU A 3 4.75 -4.49 9.90
CA GLU A 3 3.99 -5.17 8.87
C GLU A 3 2.67 -5.69 9.45
N GLY A 4 1.63 -5.72 8.60
CA GLY A 4 0.32 -6.20 8.97
C GLY A 4 0.30 -7.69 9.16
N SER A 5 -0.61 -8.17 10.01
CA SER A 5 -0.90 -9.60 10.07
C SER A 5 -1.49 -10.06 8.73
N ILE A 6 -0.94 -11.15 8.20
CA ILE A 6 -1.38 -11.70 6.91
C ILE A 6 -2.43 -12.77 7.15
N TYR A 7 -3.62 -12.50 6.63
CA TYR A 7 -4.76 -13.42 6.66
C TYR A 7 -5.20 -13.85 5.26
N PHE A 8 -4.40 -13.55 4.24
CA PHE A 8 -4.65 -13.91 2.84
C PHE A 8 -3.66 -14.98 2.35
N PRO A 9 -4.04 -15.80 1.35
CA PRO A 9 -3.20 -16.87 0.84
C PRO A 9 -1.97 -16.33 0.07
N PRO A 10 -0.94 -17.16 -0.18
CA PRO A 10 0.26 -16.77 -0.92
C PRO A 10 -0.05 -16.08 -2.24
N THR A 11 0.72 -15.05 -2.57
CA THR A 11 0.51 -14.20 -3.75
C THR A 11 1.21 -14.71 -4.99
N TYR A 12 2.16 -15.63 -4.84
CA TYR A 12 2.97 -16.26 -5.89
C TYR A 12 3.04 -17.78 -5.67
N LYS A 13 3.25 -18.66 -6.66
CA LYS A 13 3.17 -18.47 -8.11
C LYS A 13 1.89 -19.08 -8.64
N TYR A 14 1.05 -18.31 -9.32
CA TYR A 14 -0.17 -18.80 -9.94
C TYR A 14 0.05 -19.25 -11.39
N SER A 15 -0.71 -20.27 -11.80
CA SER A 15 -0.86 -20.63 -13.21
C SER A 15 -1.60 -19.52 -13.97
N ASN A 16 -1.30 -19.37 -15.26
CA ASN A 16 -1.80 -18.26 -16.06
C ASN A 16 -3.34 -18.20 -16.05
N ASN A 17 -3.91 -17.04 -15.72
CA ASN A 17 -5.35 -16.80 -15.65
C ASN A 17 -6.13 -17.81 -14.75
N SER A 18 -5.51 -18.33 -13.69
CA SER A 18 -6.09 -19.36 -12.81
C SER A 18 -5.78 -19.10 -11.34
N ASP A 19 -6.62 -19.57 -10.42
CA ASP A 19 -6.39 -19.55 -8.97
C ASP A 19 -5.60 -20.77 -8.45
N ILE A 20 -5.12 -21.60 -9.37
CA ILE A 20 -4.29 -22.77 -9.08
C ILE A 20 -2.82 -22.36 -9.02
N TYR A 21 -2.10 -22.83 -8.01
CA TYR A 21 -0.66 -22.62 -7.90
C TYR A 21 0.11 -23.44 -8.96
N THR A 22 1.16 -22.86 -9.54
CA THR A 22 1.98 -23.53 -10.54
C THR A 22 2.62 -24.79 -9.96
N GLY A 23 2.31 -25.95 -10.53
CA GLY A 23 2.85 -27.25 -10.12
C GLY A 23 1.93 -28.09 -9.23
N ASP A 24 0.71 -27.60 -8.95
CA ASP A 24 -0.39 -28.40 -8.38
C ASP A 24 -0.88 -29.47 -9.38
N ASP A 25 -0.88 -29.12 -10.67
CA ASP A 25 -1.18 -30.07 -11.74
C ASP A 25 -0.06 -31.10 -11.91
N ARG A 26 -0.44 -32.38 -11.99
CA ARG A 26 0.44 -33.57 -12.12
C ARG A 26 1.24 -33.64 -13.43
N LEU A 27 1.48 -32.51 -14.11
CA LEU A 27 2.26 -32.46 -15.34
C LEU A 27 3.76 -32.65 -15.03
N PRO A 28 4.42 -33.69 -15.58
CA PRO A 28 5.78 -34.08 -15.22
C PRO A 28 6.87 -33.02 -15.49
N LYS A 29 6.56 -31.96 -16.25
CA LYS A 29 7.54 -30.97 -16.76
C LYS A 29 7.41 -29.56 -16.16
N ALA A 30 6.42 -29.30 -15.29
CA ALA A 30 6.30 -27.98 -14.67
C ALA A 30 7.29 -27.82 -13.51
N LYS A 31 8.15 -26.79 -13.56
CA LYS A 31 8.99 -26.42 -12.39
C LYS A 31 8.07 -26.07 -11.22
N ARG A 32 8.01 -26.94 -10.22
CA ARG A 32 7.26 -26.71 -8.98
C ARG A 32 7.93 -25.58 -8.21
N ARG A 33 7.20 -24.47 -8.04
CA ARG A 33 7.57 -23.40 -7.10
C ARG A 33 6.64 -23.53 -5.90
N THR A 34 7.19 -23.47 -4.69
CA THR A 34 6.39 -23.42 -3.47
C THR A 34 5.61 -22.10 -3.44
N PRO A 35 4.31 -22.11 -3.13
CA PRO A 35 3.56 -20.88 -2.91
C PRO A 35 4.25 -19.97 -1.88
N ALA A 36 4.33 -18.68 -2.17
CA ALA A 36 5.05 -17.70 -1.35
C ALA A 36 4.32 -16.34 -1.30
N TRP A 37 4.57 -15.58 -0.23
CA TRP A 37 4.15 -14.19 -0.08
C TRP A 37 5.32 -13.28 -0.46
N CYS A 38 5.59 -13.13 -1.75
CA CYS A 38 6.68 -12.27 -2.24
C CYS A 38 6.31 -10.79 -2.20
N ASP A 39 5.02 -10.47 -2.23
CA ASP A 39 4.49 -9.11 -2.34
C ASP A 39 4.14 -8.58 -0.95
N ARG A 40 4.93 -7.64 -0.42
CA ARG A 40 4.90 -7.20 0.99
C ARG A 40 4.82 -5.68 1.08
N ILE A 41 4.05 -5.18 2.07
CA ILE A 41 3.94 -3.74 2.33
C ILE A 41 4.36 -3.51 3.77
N LEU A 42 5.54 -2.89 3.93
CA LEU A 42 6.11 -2.54 5.23
C LEU A 42 6.05 -1.04 5.43
N TRP A 43 5.95 -0.62 6.69
CA TRP A 43 6.01 0.80 7.04
C TRP A 43 6.89 1.03 8.28
N TYR A 44 7.26 2.28 8.49
CA TYR A 44 8.03 2.71 9.65
C TYR A 44 7.63 4.13 10.02
N GLY A 45 7.73 4.46 11.31
CA GLY A 45 7.31 5.76 11.84
C GLY A 45 6.03 5.69 12.67
N SER A 46 5.75 6.79 13.37
CA SER A 46 4.54 6.99 14.17
C SER A 46 3.43 7.66 13.35
N GLY A 47 2.20 7.62 13.87
CA GLY A 47 1.03 8.26 13.22
C GLY A 47 0.45 7.47 12.05
N LEU A 48 1.01 6.31 11.70
CA LEU A 48 0.46 5.38 10.70
C LEU A 48 -0.29 4.24 11.39
N ASN A 49 -1.59 4.14 11.14
CA ASN A 49 -2.41 3.02 11.59
C ASN A 49 -2.93 2.24 10.38
N GLN A 50 -2.55 0.96 10.29
CA GLN A 50 -2.97 0.10 9.18
C GLN A 50 -4.42 -0.36 9.39
N LEU A 51 -5.30 0.05 8.49
CA LEU A 51 -6.72 -0.26 8.51
C LEU A 51 -7.05 -1.58 7.81
N SER A 52 -6.29 -1.93 6.76
CA SER A 52 -6.48 -3.20 6.05
C SER A 52 -5.18 -3.67 5.42
N TYR A 53 -5.06 -4.99 5.27
CA TYR A 53 -3.97 -5.63 4.54
C TYR A 53 -4.51 -6.84 3.79
N VAL A 54 -4.66 -6.73 2.48
CA VAL A 54 -5.45 -7.66 1.67
C VAL A 54 -4.79 -7.99 0.34
N ARG A 55 -5.12 -9.17 -0.19
CA ARG A 55 -4.79 -9.59 -1.55
C ARG A 55 -5.99 -9.35 -2.47
N GLY A 56 -5.75 -8.87 -3.68
CA GLY A 56 -6.76 -8.81 -4.74
C GLY A 56 -6.80 -10.06 -5.62
N GLU A 57 -7.87 -10.18 -6.42
CA GLU A 57 -8.15 -11.36 -7.24
C GLU A 57 -7.83 -11.19 -8.73
N SER A 58 -7.11 -10.13 -9.09
CA SER A 58 -6.63 -9.92 -10.46
C SER A 58 -5.74 -11.08 -10.92
N ARG A 59 -6.00 -11.63 -12.11
CA ARG A 59 -5.28 -12.77 -12.68
C ARG A 59 -4.39 -12.42 -13.87
N PHE A 60 -4.07 -11.13 -14.03
CA PHE A 60 -3.27 -10.62 -15.15
C PHE A 60 -1.80 -11.07 -15.13
N SER A 61 -1.28 -11.48 -13.97
CA SER A 61 0.06 -12.06 -13.82
C SER A 61 0.03 -13.35 -13.00
N ASP A 62 1.19 -14.00 -12.85
CA ASP A 62 1.40 -15.10 -11.92
C ASP A 62 1.50 -14.66 -10.45
N HIS A 63 1.34 -13.36 -10.21
CA HIS A 63 1.17 -12.76 -8.90
C HIS A 63 -0.28 -12.30 -8.67
N ARG A 64 -0.65 -12.17 -7.40
CA ARG A 64 -1.88 -11.49 -6.98
C ARG A 64 -1.52 -10.14 -6.36
N PRO A 65 -2.19 -9.04 -6.75
CA PRO A 65 -1.87 -7.73 -6.20
C PRO A 65 -2.14 -7.69 -4.70
N VAL A 66 -1.33 -6.94 -3.96
CA VAL A 66 -1.47 -6.74 -2.52
C VAL A 66 -1.73 -5.27 -2.25
N TYR A 67 -2.67 -5.00 -1.34
CA TYR A 67 -3.09 -3.66 -0.95
C TYR A 67 -3.03 -3.50 0.55
N SER A 68 -2.71 -2.28 0.98
CA SER A 68 -2.78 -1.89 2.38
C SER A 68 -3.38 -0.50 2.49
N LEU A 69 -4.35 -0.32 3.39
CA LEU A 69 -4.95 0.98 3.68
C LEU A 69 -4.43 1.48 5.02
N PHE A 70 -4.10 2.77 5.09
CA PHE A 70 -3.61 3.41 6.31
C PHE A 70 -4.45 4.65 6.64
N SER A 71 -4.71 4.89 7.92
CA SER A 71 -5.00 6.23 8.42
C SER A 71 -3.69 6.88 8.88
N VAL A 72 -3.56 8.17 8.60
CA VAL A 72 -2.35 8.95 8.91
C VAL A 72 -2.74 10.11 9.81
N GLU A 73 -2.12 10.20 10.98
CA GLU A 73 -2.20 11.37 11.84
C GLU A 73 -1.31 12.47 11.28
N VAL A 74 -1.90 13.65 11.05
CA VAL A 74 -1.18 14.82 10.54
C VAL A 74 -1.30 15.96 11.54
N ASP A 75 -0.17 16.41 12.07
CA ASP A 75 -0.13 17.60 12.90
C ASP A 75 -0.33 18.86 12.04
N SER A 76 -1.45 19.56 12.28
CA SER A 76 -1.70 20.83 11.61
C SER A 76 -0.86 21.94 12.25
N VAL A 77 0.35 22.17 11.76
CA VAL A 77 1.24 23.26 12.19
C VAL A 77 0.62 24.66 11.95
N TYR A 78 -0.47 24.75 11.17
CA TYR A 78 -1.12 26.02 10.79
C TYR A 78 -2.19 26.57 11.75
N ARG A 79 -2.64 25.84 12.78
CA ARG A 79 -3.77 26.31 13.61
C ARG A 79 -3.46 27.52 14.51
N ASN A 80 -2.19 27.92 14.66
CA ASN A 80 -1.80 29.01 15.55
C ASN A 80 -1.51 30.37 14.88
N ARG A 81 -1.72 30.53 13.56
CA ARG A 81 -1.52 31.85 12.88
C ARG A 81 -2.78 32.64 12.56
N ILE A 82 -3.98 32.05 12.66
CA ILE A 82 -5.24 32.74 12.33
C ILE A 82 -5.97 33.19 13.60
N LYS A 83 -5.30 34.03 14.40
CA LYS A 83 -5.97 34.90 15.39
C LYS A 83 -5.29 36.27 15.41
N LYS A 84 -5.36 37.02 14.31
CA LYS A 84 -5.41 38.49 14.33
C LYS A 84 -5.77 39.08 12.94
N SER A 85 -6.63 40.10 13.01
CA SER A 85 -7.02 41.12 12.03
C SER A 85 -7.83 40.76 10.78
N SER A 86 -9.13 41.03 10.84
CA SER A 86 -9.80 42.16 10.15
C SER A 86 -9.39 42.51 8.71
N SER A 87 -10.35 42.31 7.80
CA SER A 87 -10.69 43.10 6.59
C SER A 87 -9.79 43.06 5.34
N TYR A 88 -10.48 42.92 4.20
CA TYR A 88 -10.14 43.30 2.82
C TYR A 88 -9.61 42.25 1.82
N SER A 89 -10.53 41.87 0.92
CA SER A 89 -10.47 41.75 -0.55
C SER A 89 -9.29 41.10 -1.31
N SER A 90 -9.71 40.20 -2.22
CA SER A 90 -9.19 39.95 -3.58
C SER A 90 -8.03 38.97 -3.83
N SER A 91 -8.45 37.78 -4.28
CA SER A 91 -8.00 37.02 -5.45
C SER A 91 -6.53 36.58 -5.63
N ARG A 92 -6.40 35.25 -5.80
CA ARG A 92 -5.34 34.43 -6.42
C ARG A 92 -4.13 34.14 -5.54
N VAL A 93 -4.06 32.90 -5.04
CA VAL A 93 -2.90 32.34 -4.35
C VAL A 93 -2.51 31.06 -5.05
N GLU A 94 -1.25 31.04 -5.48
CA GLU A 94 -0.49 29.93 -6.04
C GLU A 94 -0.61 28.70 -5.13
N VAL A 95 -0.91 27.55 -5.72
CA VAL A 95 -1.03 26.27 -5.00
C VAL A 95 0.38 25.72 -4.83
N GLU A 96 1.11 26.23 -3.84
CA GLU A 96 2.34 25.58 -3.41
C GLU A 96 1.94 24.42 -2.49
N GLU A 97 1.93 23.21 -3.09
CA GLU A 97 1.59 21.93 -2.46
C GLU A 97 2.65 21.57 -1.41
N LEU A 98 2.57 22.20 -0.24
CA LEU A 98 3.40 21.90 0.91
C LEU A 98 2.78 20.74 1.69
N LEU A 99 2.97 19.52 1.20
CA LEU A 99 2.69 18.31 1.98
C LEU A 99 3.67 18.26 3.18
N PRO A 100 3.18 18.23 4.44
CA PRO A 100 4.05 18.11 5.59
C PRO A 100 4.58 16.67 5.69
N GLN A 101 5.91 16.57 5.80
CA GLN A 101 6.73 15.40 6.11
C GLN A 101 6.40 14.10 5.36
N ARG A 102 7.37 13.65 4.55
CA ARG A 102 7.33 12.41 3.77
C ARG A 102 7.03 11.20 4.67
N TYR A 103 5.77 10.77 4.71
CA TYR A 103 5.42 9.40 5.08
C TYR A 103 5.81 8.53 3.88
N GLU A 104 7.03 8.01 3.87
CA GLU A 104 7.48 7.09 2.82
C GLU A 104 6.73 5.77 2.97
N ILE A 105 5.60 5.64 2.28
CA ILE A 105 4.96 4.34 2.04
C ILE A 105 5.77 3.68 0.92
N GLN A 106 6.73 2.86 1.29
CA GLN A 106 7.53 2.13 0.30
C GLN A 106 6.76 0.90 -0.16
N THR A 107 6.15 0.99 -1.33
CA THR A 107 5.59 -0.17 -2.04
C THR A 107 6.71 -0.85 -2.83
N HIS A 108 7.27 -1.93 -2.28
CA HIS A 108 8.10 -2.82 -3.08
C HIS A 108 7.20 -3.79 -3.83
N ILE A 109 7.01 -3.52 -5.13
CA ILE A 109 6.43 -4.48 -6.08
C ILE A 109 7.62 -5.16 -6.74
N CYS A 110 7.72 -6.50 -6.61
CA CYS A 110 8.73 -7.28 -7.33
C CYS A 110 8.38 -7.42 -8.82
#